data_AF-A0A7R9EG29-F1
#
_entry.id   AF-A0A7R9EG29-F1
#
_cell.length_a   1.000
_cell.length_b   1.000
_cell.length_c   1.000
_cell.angle_alpha   90.00
_cell.angle_beta   90.00
_cell.angle_gamma   90.00
#
_symmetry.space_group_name_H-M   'P 1'
#
loop_
_entity.id
_entity.type
_entity.pdbx_description
1 polymer ?
#
loop_
_entity_poly.entity_id
_entity_poly.type
_entity_poly.pdbx_seq_one_letter_code
_entity_poly.pdbx_strand_id
1 'polypeptide(L)'
;MAEMIAAMLALRWEHLERHSDPILLGVDNAATFYTAKTGKSILFNNPAVMHLHFHVANTLRDSCWDVFWVELAGNPADYVSRGYLQELHQEAADAGIFDIDLCPSNVECSKLGNPCIDCSFNHSCVYGSQLNVSCTVKDRVNCSGSTTFIRAMRCQYCYQTESWEHTCTSSSLCKAVASPRQYYTAACDPFLKCKLAFCKTIADECQPFLQRFQTSKPMTPYLFEAVEKLLRYLMNRCVKPDLMKCTGPKLLSIDTKKSENLILSKNIDIGFATKRLLGETAITVTERQKLEFIHECRSMLTTMIAKLQEKSPLKQKAVRGLSSLDPCVIQHSPQLAQKRFSFLLEELNHANIINDVLAENAKKEYLHFCNLKKSELQEIFRPCDQFSDEVGLDTIYGSFLIGEANYKHLWEVIKICLVLSHGNATVEGGFSVNKSLLVENMHEKTVIAQRHIHDEIQEAGGIKNIHISKKMLDYVRGARKRYHEYLEMKKQEKSEKDKKKAEKRKLDIQVKDLEGERKKLMMATEEKREAIDVELQELKKKQASLY
;
A
#
# COMPACT_ATOMS: atom_id res chain seq x y z
N MET A 1 10.18 0.29 4.14
CA MET A 1 9.80 -0.43 5.39
C MET A 1 8.93 0.42 6.31
N ALA A 2 9.34 1.65 6.69
CA ALA A 2 8.48 2.58 7.43
C ALA A 2 7.16 2.91 6.69
N GLU A 3 7.22 3.16 5.37
CA GLU A 3 6.02 3.30 4.54
C GLU A 3 5.25 2.01 4.33
N MET A 4 5.88 0.84 4.48
CA MET A 4 5.23 -0.46 4.37
C MET A 4 4.41 -0.74 5.64
N ILE A 5 4.98 -0.45 6.82
CA ILE A 5 4.30 -0.52 8.11
C ILE A 5 3.24 0.60 8.20
N ALA A 6 3.55 1.80 7.70
CA ALA A 6 2.60 2.90 7.62
C ALA A 6 1.48 2.62 6.63
N ALA A 7 1.72 2.05 5.45
CA ALA A 7 0.70 1.68 4.47
C ALA A 7 -0.19 0.54 4.99
N MET A 8 0.40 -0.45 5.68
CA MET A 8 -0.35 -1.47 6.40
C MET A 8 -1.26 -0.88 7.49
N LEU A 9 -0.85 0.22 8.14
CA LEU A 9 -1.67 0.95 9.12
C LEU A 9 -2.56 2.04 8.51
N ALA A 10 -2.25 2.54 7.31
CA ALA A 10 -2.89 3.68 6.66
C ALA A 10 -4.06 3.32 5.76
N LEU A 11 -4.04 2.15 5.12
CA LEU A 11 -4.97 1.79 4.07
C LEU A 11 -6.39 1.46 4.55
N ARG A 12 -6.80 1.88 5.75
CA ARG A 12 -7.85 1.11 6.45
C ARG A 12 -8.96 1.83 7.21
N TRP A 13 -9.17 3.14 7.07
CA TRP A 13 -10.34 3.76 7.71
C TRP A 13 -10.96 4.95 6.95
N GLU A 14 -10.96 4.92 5.62
CA GLU A 14 -11.83 5.80 4.81
C GLU A 14 -13.26 5.24 4.65
N HIS A 15 -13.55 4.03 5.14
CA HIS A 15 -14.83 3.36 4.89
C HIS A 15 -15.98 3.79 5.84
N LEU A 16 -15.68 4.56 6.89
CA LEU A 16 -16.70 5.06 7.84
C LEU A 16 -17.14 6.52 7.58
N GLU A 17 -16.49 7.25 6.66
CA GLU A 17 -16.81 8.66 6.38
C GLU A 17 -17.55 8.90 5.06
N ARG A 18 -17.79 7.88 4.22
CA ARG A 18 -18.54 8.06 2.97
C ARG A 18 -19.57 6.98 2.74
N HIS A 19 -20.81 7.24 3.17
CA HIS A 19 -21.99 6.72 2.49
C HIS A 19 -23.03 7.83 2.35
N SER A 20 -22.91 8.57 1.25
CA SER A 20 -24.02 9.18 0.53
C SER A 20 -23.64 9.14 -0.94
N ASP A 21 -24.36 8.33 -1.72
CA ASP A 21 -24.38 8.18 -3.18
C ASP A 21 -23.42 7.20 -3.92
N PRO A 22 -23.92 6.55 -5.01
CA PRO A 22 -23.31 5.38 -5.64
C PRO A 22 -22.27 5.72 -6.71
N ILE A 23 -21.12 5.04 -6.67
CA ILE A 23 -20.03 5.20 -7.65
C ILE A 23 -20.28 4.31 -8.87
N LEU A 24 -20.52 4.95 -10.02
CA LEU A 24 -20.39 4.38 -11.37
C LEU A 24 -18.91 4.36 -11.77
N LEU A 25 -18.31 3.18 -11.95
CA LEU A 25 -17.00 3.04 -12.61
C LEU A 25 -17.18 2.43 -14.00
N GLY A 26 -16.82 3.21 -15.02
CA GLY A 26 -16.72 2.78 -16.42
C GLY A 26 -15.35 2.17 -16.71
N VAL A 27 -15.32 1.18 -17.61
CA VAL A 27 -14.13 0.47 -18.09
C VAL A 27 -14.09 0.59 -19.62
N ASP A 28 -12.93 0.97 -20.15
CA ASP A 28 -12.42 0.77 -21.53
C ASP A 28 -10.93 0.37 -21.33
N ASN A 29 -10.23 -0.56 -21.97
CA ASN A 29 -10.39 -1.49 -23.09
C ASN A 29 -9.36 -2.63 -22.87
N ALA A 30 -9.74 -3.92 -23.00
CA ALA A 30 -9.41 -4.87 -24.07
C ALA A 30 -7.92 -5.23 -24.35
N ALA A 31 -7.53 -6.48 -24.08
CA ALA A 31 -6.67 -7.34 -24.94
C ALA A 31 -6.62 -8.80 -24.41
N THR A 32 -6.39 -9.76 -25.31
CA THR A 32 -6.85 -11.17 -25.28
C THR A 32 -5.72 -12.22 -25.39
N PHE A 33 -5.90 -13.37 -24.72
CA PHE A 33 -5.40 -14.77 -24.92
C PHE A 33 -3.90 -15.16 -25.03
N TYR A 34 -3.49 -16.26 -24.33
CA TYR A 34 -3.21 -17.62 -24.87
C TYR A 34 -2.82 -18.63 -23.76
N THR A 35 -3.17 -19.91 -23.93
CA THR A 35 -3.00 -21.04 -22.99
C THR A 35 -1.86 -21.98 -23.40
N ALA A 36 -1.22 -22.65 -22.42
CA ALA A 36 -0.53 -23.92 -22.65
C ALA A 36 -0.52 -24.80 -21.38
N LYS A 37 -0.72 -26.10 -21.60
CA LYS A 37 -1.09 -27.18 -20.67
C LYS A 37 0.14 -28.06 -20.35
N THR A 38 -0.02 -28.88 -19.29
CA THR A 38 0.77 -30.06 -18.86
C THR A 38 2.01 -29.76 -17.99
N GLY A 39 2.30 -30.43 -16.87
CA GLY A 39 1.69 -31.55 -16.17
C GLY A 39 2.80 -32.37 -15.46
N LYS A 40 2.83 -32.37 -14.11
CA LYS A 40 3.22 -33.51 -13.24
C LYS A 40 3.41 -33.07 -11.79
N SER A 41 2.72 -33.78 -10.90
CA SER A 41 2.72 -33.66 -9.45
C SER A 41 3.95 -34.33 -8.84
N ILE A 42 4.60 -33.68 -7.87
CA ILE A 42 5.44 -34.34 -6.86
C ILE A 42 5.02 -33.80 -5.49
N LEU A 43 4.52 -34.71 -4.65
CA LEU A 43 4.17 -34.51 -3.25
C LEU A 43 5.43 -34.25 -2.43
N PHE A 44 5.44 -33.18 -1.64
CA PHE A 44 6.28 -33.07 -0.44
C PHE A 44 5.41 -32.71 0.77
N ASN A 45 5.32 -33.66 1.70
CA ASN A 45 4.72 -33.53 3.01
C ASN A 45 5.68 -32.77 3.95
N ASN A 46 5.39 -31.50 4.25
CA ASN A 46 5.62 -30.85 5.57
C ASN A 46 5.06 -29.41 5.58
N PRO A 47 4.11 -29.02 6.45
CA PRO A 47 3.52 -27.68 6.43
C PRO A 47 4.08 -26.80 7.57
N ALA A 48 5.21 -26.11 7.34
CA ALA A 48 5.72 -25.16 8.33
C ALA A 48 6.67 -24.07 7.78
N VAL A 49 6.45 -23.54 6.58
CA VAL A 49 7.08 -22.27 6.15
C VAL A 49 6.14 -21.61 5.13
N MET A 50 5.40 -20.57 5.52
CA MET A 50 4.55 -19.84 4.58
C MET A 50 5.22 -18.53 4.17
N HIS A 51 5.39 -18.39 2.87
CA HIS A 51 6.16 -17.37 2.15
C HIS A 51 5.44 -16.01 2.15
N LEU A 52 6.21 -14.95 2.43
CA LEU A 52 5.79 -13.55 2.33
C LEU A 52 6.20 -13.01 0.93
N HIS A 53 5.24 -12.76 0.05
CA HIS A 53 5.47 -12.05 -1.22
C HIS A 53 4.90 -10.64 -1.14
N PHE A 54 5.75 -9.61 -1.27
CA PHE A 54 5.33 -8.20 -1.38
C PHE A 54 5.70 -7.65 -2.77
N HIS A 55 4.74 -6.97 -3.40
CA HIS A 55 4.95 -6.09 -4.55
C HIS A 55 4.76 -4.65 -4.09
N VAL A 56 5.75 -3.79 -4.34
CA VAL A 56 5.70 -2.35 -4.08
C VAL A 56 6.03 -1.63 -5.38
N ALA A 57 5.12 -0.78 -5.85
CA ALA A 57 5.37 0.16 -6.93
C ALA A 57 5.47 1.59 -6.34
N ASN A 58 6.48 2.32 -6.81
CA ASN A 58 6.65 3.77 -6.87
C ASN A 58 6.24 4.62 -5.65
N THR A 59 7.22 5.18 -4.91
CA THR A 59 7.46 6.63 -4.73
C THR A 59 8.38 6.93 -3.54
N LEU A 60 9.71 6.89 -3.74
CA LEU A 60 10.69 7.62 -2.93
C LEU A 60 11.87 7.98 -3.83
N ARG A 61 11.68 9.00 -4.68
CA ARG A 61 12.76 9.74 -5.34
C ARG A 61 13.01 10.93 -4.40
N ASP A 62 14.25 11.11 -3.92
CA ASP A 62 14.71 12.17 -3.00
C ASP A 62 15.01 11.74 -1.55
N SER A 63 15.82 10.70 -1.38
CA SER A 63 16.82 10.57 -0.29
C SER A 63 17.75 9.42 -0.66
N CYS A 64 19.04 9.52 -0.33
CA CYS A 64 20.13 8.59 -0.65
C CYS A 64 19.96 7.17 -0.04
N TRP A 65 18.92 6.46 -0.47
CA TRP A 65 18.54 5.10 -0.10
C TRP A 65 18.09 4.38 -1.37
N ASP A 66 19.06 4.12 -2.26
CA ASP A 66 18.78 3.26 -3.40
C ASP A 66 18.51 1.81 -2.94
N VAL A 67 17.47 1.27 -3.55
CA VAL A 67 16.75 0.03 -3.22
C VAL A 67 17.67 -1.19 -3.28
N PHE A 68 17.87 -1.87 -2.14
CA PHE A 68 18.47 -3.21 -2.11
C PHE A 68 17.41 -4.29 -2.27
N TRP A 69 17.46 -4.99 -3.39
CA TRP A 69 16.82 -6.30 -3.58
C TRP A 69 17.76 -7.41 -3.09
N VAL A 70 17.32 -8.20 -2.11
CA VAL A 70 17.94 -9.50 -1.80
C VAL A 70 16.84 -10.56 -1.96
N GLU A 71 16.79 -11.19 -3.13
CA GLU A 71 16.05 -12.43 -3.34
C GLU A 71 16.76 -13.58 -2.62
N LEU A 72 16.18 -14.06 -1.53
CA LEU A 72 16.49 -15.39 -1.00
C LEU A 72 15.66 -16.42 -1.78
N ALA A 73 16.28 -16.94 -2.84
CA ALA A 73 16.05 -18.21 -3.53
C ALA A 73 14.58 -18.69 -3.77
N GLY A 74 14.17 -18.63 -5.04
CA GLY A 74 13.09 -19.41 -5.64
C GLY A 74 13.24 -19.41 -7.17
N ASN A 75 13.10 -20.57 -7.81
CA ASN A 75 13.53 -20.88 -9.18
C ASN A 75 12.91 -19.96 -10.27
N PRO A 76 13.70 -19.31 -11.16
CA PRO A 76 13.20 -18.39 -12.18
C PRO A 76 13.04 -19.10 -13.53
N ALA A 77 11.95 -19.83 -13.70
CA ALA A 77 11.52 -20.30 -15.01
C ALA A 77 9.99 -20.21 -15.09
N ASP A 78 9.49 -19.00 -15.37
CA ASP A 78 8.36 -18.79 -16.29
C ASP A 78 8.09 -17.29 -16.52
N TYR A 79 8.54 -16.83 -17.70
CA TYR A 79 8.05 -15.77 -18.60
C TYR A 79 7.42 -14.48 -18.01
N VAL A 80 8.06 -13.31 -18.15
CA VAL A 80 8.22 -12.45 -19.35
C VAL A 80 6.91 -11.81 -19.83
N SER A 81 6.71 -10.53 -19.49
CA SER A 81 5.83 -9.61 -20.22
C SER A 81 6.68 -8.64 -21.04
N ARG A 82 6.65 -8.81 -22.36
CA ARG A 82 7.41 -8.08 -23.39
C ARG A 82 6.96 -6.62 -23.65
N GLY A 83 6.05 -6.06 -22.84
CA GLY A 83 5.51 -4.71 -23.04
C GLY A 83 6.23 -3.59 -22.28
N TYR A 84 7.01 -3.90 -21.24
CA TYR A 84 7.59 -2.89 -20.33
C TYR A 84 9.05 -2.52 -20.65
N LEU A 85 9.68 -3.20 -21.61
CA LEU A 85 11.10 -3.04 -21.93
C LEU A 85 11.40 -1.83 -22.84
N GLN A 86 10.40 -1.20 -23.45
CA GLN A 86 10.64 -0.06 -24.34
C GLN A 86 10.67 1.28 -23.58
N GLU A 87 9.92 1.43 -22.49
CA GLU A 87 9.85 2.70 -21.75
C GLU A 87 10.95 2.85 -20.69
N LEU A 88 11.45 1.75 -20.10
CA LEU A 88 12.53 1.79 -19.09
C LEU A 88 13.93 1.98 -19.68
N HIS A 89 14.15 1.67 -20.96
CA HIS A 89 15.46 1.85 -21.59
C HIS A 89 15.79 3.31 -21.88
N GLN A 90 14.78 4.19 -21.95
CA GLN A 90 14.97 5.60 -22.27
C GLN A 90 15.25 6.46 -21.03
N GLU A 91 14.79 6.05 -19.84
CA GLU A 91 15.03 6.79 -18.59
C GLU A 91 16.29 6.34 -17.82
N ALA A 92 16.86 5.16 -18.13
CA ALA A 92 18.09 4.68 -17.48
C ALA A 92 19.38 5.25 -18.10
N ALA A 93 19.29 5.86 -19.29
CA ALA A 93 20.44 6.48 -19.96
C ALA A 93 20.89 7.80 -19.30
N ASP A 94 20.00 8.50 -18.59
CA ASP A 94 20.27 9.85 -18.08
C ASP A 94 20.77 9.90 -16.62
N ALA A 95 20.83 8.76 -15.92
CA ALA A 95 21.23 8.71 -14.50
C ALA A 95 22.62 8.12 -14.23
N GLY A 96 23.36 7.71 -15.26
CA GLY A 96 24.73 7.25 -15.13
C GLY A 96 25.72 8.41 -15.27
N ILE A 97 26.18 8.97 -14.15
CA ILE A 97 27.38 9.82 -14.12
C ILE A 97 28.58 8.92 -14.49
N PHE A 98 28.85 8.77 -15.78
CA PHE A 98 30.11 8.22 -16.28
C PHE A 98 31.09 9.38 -16.46
N ASP A 99 32.23 9.24 -15.81
CA ASP A 99 33.25 10.28 -15.68
C ASP A 99 33.89 10.58 -17.05
N ILE A 100 33.50 11.71 -17.66
CA ILE A 100 34.02 12.19 -18.96
C ILE A 100 35.53 12.50 -18.87
N ASP A 101 36.06 12.67 -17.65
CA ASP A 101 37.45 13.00 -17.36
C ASP A 101 38.44 11.85 -17.69
N LEU A 102 37.96 10.64 -18.03
CA LEU A 102 38.80 9.51 -18.49
C LEU A 102 38.96 9.43 -20.01
N CYS A 103 38.35 10.34 -20.79
CA CYS A 103 38.47 10.31 -22.24
C CYS A 103 39.87 10.78 -22.70
N PRO A 104 40.55 10.02 -23.60
CA PRO A 104 41.89 10.38 -24.04
C PRO A 104 41.87 11.66 -24.87
N SER A 105 42.70 12.63 -24.49
CA SER A 105 42.89 13.89 -25.22
C SER A 105 43.94 13.72 -26.33
N ASN A 106 43.81 14.49 -27.43
CA ASN A 106 44.72 14.47 -28.60
C ASN A 106 44.71 13.20 -29.46
N VAL A 107 43.63 12.41 -29.40
CA VAL A 107 43.39 11.29 -30.31
C VAL A 107 42.45 11.72 -31.43
N GLU A 108 42.55 11.07 -32.59
CA GLU A 108 41.63 11.28 -33.70
C GLU A 108 40.19 10.91 -33.28
N CYS A 109 39.21 11.77 -33.54
CA CYS A 109 37.82 11.59 -33.08
C CYS A 109 37.23 10.23 -33.52
N SER A 110 37.60 9.74 -34.71
CA SER A 110 37.17 8.46 -35.29
C SER A 110 37.66 7.22 -34.51
N LYS A 111 38.66 7.37 -33.62
CA LYS A 111 39.25 6.30 -32.81
C LYS A 111 38.71 6.28 -31.37
N LEU A 112 37.88 7.25 -30.99
CA LEU A 112 37.24 7.25 -29.69
C LEU A 112 36.26 6.06 -29.55
N GLY A 113 36.09 5.61 -28.31
CA GLY A 113 35.17 4.53 -27.92
C GLY A 113 34.18 4.99 -26.86
N ASN A 114 33.30 4.10 -26.42
CA ASN A 114 32.41 4.34 -25.27
C ASN A 114 33.27 4.53 -23.99
N PRO A 115 32.99 5.50 -23.11
CA PRO A 115 31.82 6.39 -23.03
C PRO A 115 31.91 7.73 -23.80
N CYS A 116 33.00 7.98 -24.52
CA CYS A 116 33.35 9.30 -25.09
C CYS A 116 32.56 9.68 -26.36
N ILE A 117 31.83 8.73 -26.95
CA ILE A 117 31.01 8.91 -28.15
C ILE A 117 29.60 8.39 -27.90
N ASP A 118 28.65 8.91 -28.68
CA ASP A 118 27.28 8.42 -28.78
C ASP A 118 27.02 7.95 -30.22
N CYS A 119 26.38 6.80 -30.40
CA CYS A 119 26.20 6.16 -31.70
C CYS A 119 24.73 5.79 -31.90
N SER A 120 24.18 6.10 -33.08
CA SER A 120 22.78 5.82 -33.40
C SER A 120 22.61 4.42 -34.00
N PHE A 121 22.08 3.48 -33.21
CA PHE A 121 21.95 2.07 -33.60
C PHE A 121 20.56 1.74 -34.19
N ASN A 122 20.56 0.93 -35.26
CA ASN A 122 19.34 0.29 -35.75
C ASN A 122 19.17 -1.09 -35.09
N HIS A 123 18.23 -1.21 -34.16
CA HIS A 123 17.97 -2.44 -33.41
C HIS A 123 17.19 -3.51 -34.18
N SER A 124 16.71 -3.22 -35.40
CA SER A 124 15.98 -4.16 -36.26
C SER A 124 16.87 -4.78 -37.35
N CYS A 125 18.18 -4.72 -37.20
CA CYS A 125 19.14 -5.28 -38.14
C CYS A 125 19.13 -6.82 -38.17
N VAL A 126 19.56 -7.38 -39.31
CA VAL A 126 19.76 -8.83 -39.43
C VAL A 126 21.01 -9.24 -38.68
N TYR A 127 20.87 -10.18 -37.74
CA TYR A 127 21.99 -10.68 -36.93
C TYR A 127 23.17 -11.13 -37.80
N GLY A 128 24.38 -10.68 -37.45
CA GLY A 128 25.63 -10.97 -38.14
C GLY A 128 25.96 -10.06 -39.33
N SER A 129 25.04 -9.21 -39.80
CA SER A 129 25.29 -8.26 -40.90
C SER A 129 26.22 -7.12 -40.48
N GLN A 130 26.99 -6.58 -41.44
CA GLN A 130 27.76 -5.35 -41.25
C GLN A 130 26.86 -4.13 -41.47
N LEU A 131 26.92 -3.19 -40.53
CA LEU A 131 26.16 -1.96 -40.52
C LEU A 131 27.09 -0.78 -40.40
N ASN A 132 26.75 0.31 -41.09
CA ASN A 132 27.40 1.59 -40.92
C ASN A 132 26.60 2.41 -39.91
N VAL A 133 27.20 2.64 -38.74
CA VAL A 133 26.60 3.36 -37.62
C VAL A 133 27.17 4.78 -37.60
N SER A 134 26.29 5.78 -37.50
CA SER A 134 26.72 7.18 -37.32
C SER A 134 27.00 7.44 -35.84
N CYS A 135 28.20 7.93 -35.54
CA CYS A 135 28.65 8.24 -34.19
C CYS A 135 29.05 9.71 -34.07
N THR A 136 28.72 10.30 -32.93
CA THR A 136 29.01 11.70 -32.56
C THR A 136 29.79 11.74 -31.25
N VAL A 137 30.80 12.61 -31.18
CA VAL A 137 31.58 12.85 -29.96
C VAL A 137 30.73 13.60 -28.93
N LYS A 138 30.80 13.20 -27.65
CA LYS A 138 30.04 13.86 -26.57
C LYS A 138 30.63 15.20 -26.17
N ASP A 139 29.80 16.08 -25.61
CA ASP A 139 30.21 17.39 -25.12
C ASP A 139 31.35 17.28 -24.10
N ARG A 140 32.32 18.21 -24.17
CA ARG A 140 33.53 18.28 -23.32
C ARG A 140 34.65 17.28 -23.61
N VAL A 141 34.56 16.46 -24.66
CA VAL A 141 35.66 15.61 -25.13
C VAL A 141 36.49 16.34 -26.20
N ASN A 142 37.80 16.46 -26.00
CA ASN A 142 38.70 17.16 -26.93
C ASN A 142 39.47 16.15 -27.82
N CYS A 143 39.16 16.12 -29.12
CA CYS A 143 39.76 15.24 -30.12
C CYS A 143 40.04 15.97 -31.44
N SER A 144 40.90 15.40 -32.30
CA SER A 144 41.26 15.98 -33.60
C SER A 144 40.48 15.31 -34.75
N GLY A 145 39.93 16.11 -35.66
CA GLY A 145 39.19 15.64 -36.83
C GLY A 145 37.67 15.87 -36.76
N SER A 146 36.90 15.15 -37.58
CA SER A 146 35.44 15.29 -37.63
C SER A 146 34.80 14.72 -36.36
N THR A 147 33.96 15.52 -35.69
CA THR A 147 33.20 15.12 -34.50
C THR A 147 32.05 14.17 -34.80
N THR A 148 31.68 14.05 -36.08
CA THR A 148 30.70 13.07 -36.58
C THR A 148 31.39 12.15 -37.59
N PHE A 149 31.29 10.85 -37.40
CA PHE A 149 31.91 9.86 -38.26
C PHE A 149 31.08 8.58 -38.36
N ILE A 150 31.31 7.82 -39.42
CA ILE A 150 30.63 6.55 -39.67
C ILE A 150 31.57 5.41 -39.26
N ARG A 151 31.06 4.46 -38.47
CA ARG A 151 31.80 3.27 -38.04
C ARG A 151 31.07 2.01 -38.48
N ALA A 152 31.80 1.11 -39.13
CA ALA A 152 31.30 -0.22 -39.46
C ALA A 152 31.24 -1.06 -38.18
N MET A 153 30.07 -1.63 -37.89
CA MET A 153 29.83 -2.50 -36.73
C MET A 153 29.02 -3.72 -37.17
N ARG A 154 29.19 -4.83 -36.45
CA ARG A 154 28.41 -6.06 -36.70
C ARG A 154 27.13 -6.04 -35.86
N CYS A 155 26.00 -6.35 -36.47
CA CYS A 155 24.71 -6.50 -35.77
C CYS A 155 24.77 -7.75 -34.87
N GLN A 156 25.12 -7.60 -33.60
CA GLN A 156 25.16 -8.72 -32.64
C GLN A 156 24.93 -8.23 -31.22
N TYR A 157 24.50 -9.12 -30.33
CA TYR A 157 24.35 -8.77 -28.91
C TYR A 157 25.72 -8.82 -28.22
N CYS A 158 25.96 -7.89 -27.28
CA CYS A 158 27.23 -7.79 -26.55
C CYS A 158 27.62 -9.09 -25.83
N TYR A 159 26.66 -9.82 -25.24
CA TYR A 159 26.91 -11.08 -24.54
C TYR A 159 27.34 -12.24 -25.44
N GLN A 160 27.28 -12.07 -26.76
CA GLN A 160 27.71 -13.07 -27.75
C GLN A 160 29.09 -12.75 -28.33
N THR A 161 29.68 -11.62 -27.94
CA THR A 161 31.03 -11.22 -28.36
C THR A 161 32.07 -11.88 -27.47
N GLU A 162 33.24 -12.17 -28.02
CA GLU A 162 34.33 -12.74 -27.24
C GLU A 162 34.76 -11.74 -26.15
N SER A 163 35.31 -12.24 -25.03
CA SER A 163 35.65 -11.40 -23.87
C SER A 163 36.68 -10.30 -24.15
N TRP A 164 37.45 -10.41 -25.24
CA TRP A 164 38.40 -9.39 -25.70
C TRP A 164 37.77 -8.33 -26.62
N GLU A 165 36.55 -8.56 -27.14
CA GLU A 165 35.83 -7.64 -28.02
C GLU A 165 34.99 -6.60 -27.26
N HIS A 166 34.85 -6.75 -25.95
CA HIS A 166 34.04 -5.85 -25.13
C HIS A 166 34.66 -5.57 -23.75
N THR A 167 34.31 -4.43 -23.16
CA THR A 167 34.65 -4.09 -21.77
C THR A 167 33.36 -3.76 -21.03
N CYS A 168 33.03 -4.58 -20.04
CA CYS A 168 31.85 -4.36 -19.20
C CYS A 168 32.19 -3.43 -18.03
N THR A 169 31.43 -2.35 -17.88
CA THR A 169 31.41 -1.56 -16.65
C THR A 169 30.49 -2.22 -15.64
N SER A 170 30.93 -2.35 -14.39
CA SER A 170 30.13 -2.88 -13.28
C SER A 170 28.89 -2.02 -13.05
N SER A 171 27.69 -2.60 -13.16
CA SER A 171 26.43 -1.91 -12.87
C SER A 171 25.50 -2.82 -12.08
N SER A 172 24.97 -2.33 -10.95
CA SER A 172 23.93 -3.00 -10.15
C SER A 172 22.57 -3.08 -10.86
N LEU A 173 22.39 -2.31 -11.95
CA LEU A 173 21.15 -2.24 -12.73
C LEU A 173 21.19 -3.13 -13.98
N CYS A 174 22.38 -3.62 -14.37
CA CYS A 174 22.55 -4.46 -15.55
C CYS A 174 22.27 -5.94 -15.22
N LYS A 175 21.09 -6.44 -15.59
CA LYS A 175 20.73 -7.87 -15.51
C LYS A 175 21.31 -8.66 -16.69
N ALA A 176 22.60 -8.55 -16.96
CA ALA A 176 23.24 -9.44 -17.93
C ALA A 176 23.30 -10.86 -17.32
N VAL A 177 22.70 -11.83 -17.99
CA VAL A 177 22.70 -13.23 -17.57
C VAL A 177 24.08 -13.83 -17.89
N ALA A 178 25.08 -13.59 -17.05
CA ALA A 178 26.34 -14.31 -17.12
C ALA A 178 26.17 -15.72 -16.53
N SER A 179 26.65 -16.74 -17.24
CA SER A 179 26.74 -18.12 -16.75
C SER A 179 28.19 -18.62 -16.85
N PRO A 180 28.82 -19.06 -15.74
CA PRO A 180 28.26 -19.12 -14.39
C PRO A 180 27.98 -17.73 -13.81
N ARG A 181 26.95 -17.62 -12.96
CA ARG A 181 26.59 -16.38 -12.27
C ARG A 181 27.80 -15.90 -11.45
N GLN A 182 28.43 -14.83 -11.89
CA GLN A 182 29.49 -14.19 -11.14
C GLN A 182 28.85 -13.26 -10.10
N TYR A 183 29.01 -13.62 -8.82
CA TYR A 183 28.65 -12.74 -7.72
C TYR A 183 29.80 -11.76 -7.50
N TYR A 184 29.51 -10.46 -7.49
CA TYR A 184 30.47 -9.45 -7.08
C TYR A 184 29.94 -8.71 -5.85
N THR A 185 30.87 -8.29 -4.99
CA THR A 185 30.53 -7.57 -3.77
C THR A 185 30.21 -6.11 -4.13
N ALA A 186 28.93 -5.78 -4.28
CA ALA A 186 28.46 -4.39 -4.50
C ALA A 186 28.47 -3.53 -3.23
N ALA A 187 29.44 -3.73 -2.31
CA ALA A 187 29.49 -3.03 -1.04
C ALA A 187 30.38 -1.77 -1.13
N CYS A 188 29.83 -0.70 -1.71
CA CYS A 188 30.45 0.64 -1.62
C CYS A 188 30.09 1.36 -0.31
N ASP A 189 29.06 0.90 0.42
CA ASP A 189 28.67 1.48 1.71
C ASP A 189 29.37 0.74 2.89
N PRO A 190 30.29 1.40 3.62
CA PRO A 190 30.96 0.80 4.77
C PRO A 190 30.00 0.45 5.93
N PHE A 191 28.79 0.99 5.97
CA PHE A 191 27.79 0.76 7.01
C PHE A 191 26.69 -0.23 6.63
N LEU A 192 26.74 -0.89 5.47
CA LEU A 192 25.67 -1.78 5.01
C LEU A 192 25.30 -2.85 6.05
N LYS A 193 26.29 -3.50 6.68
CA LYS A 193 26.06 -4.49 7.74
C LYS A 193 25.36 -3.87 8.95
N CYS A 194 25.75 -2.66 9.33
CA CYS A 194 25.13 -1.90 10.43
C CYS A 194 23.67 -1.55 10.09
N LYS A 195 23.41 -1.05 8.87
CA LYS A 195 22.06 -0.73 8.38
C LYS A 195 21.14 -1.95 8.42
N LEU A 196 21.60 -3.10 7.92
CA LEU A 196 20.83 -4.35 7.94
C LEU A 196 20.56 -4.84 9.37
N ALA A 197 21.57 -4.82 10.23
CA ALA A 197 21.40 -5.20 11.64
C ALA A 197 20.39 -4.29 12.35
N PHE A 198 20.45 -2.98 12.11
CA PHE A 198 19.51 -2.02 12.69
C PHE A 198 18.08 -2.25 12.19
N CYS A 199 17.89 -2.41 10.88
CA CYS A 199 16.59 -2.72 10.29
C CYS A 199 16.01 -4.01 10.86
N LYS A 200 16.84 -5.03 11.07
CA LYS A 200 16.42 -6.29 11.70
C LYS A 200 15.88 -6.05 13.11
N THR A 201 16.54 -5.23 13.94
CA THR A 201 16.03 -4.94 15.30
C THR A 201 14.64 -4.31 15.28
N ILE A 202 14.38 -3.39 14.34
CA ILE A 202 13.06 -2.75 14.19
C ILE A 202 12.03 -3.75 13.67
N ALA A 203 12.42 -4.61 12.73
CA ALA A 203 11.55 -5.68 12.23
C ALA A 203 11.15 -6.64 13.35
N ASP A 204 12.11 -7.07 14.18
CA ASP A 204 11.88 -7.96 15.32
C ASP A 204 10.95 -7.32 16.37
N GLU A 205 10.97 -5.99 16.54
CA GLU A 205 10.04 -5.24 17.40
C GLU A 205 8.62 -5.15 16.80
N CYS A 206 8.50 -5.03 15.47
CA CYS A 206 7.21 -4.92 14.79
C CYS A 206 6.54 -6.28 14.56
N GLN A 207 7.32 -7.34 14.41
CA GLN A 207 6.87 -8.67 14.03
C GLN A 207 5.80 -9.25 14.99
N PRO A 208 5.93 -9.18 16.32
CA PRO A 208 4.90 -9.69 17.23
C PRO A 208 3.54 -9.02 17.02
N PHE A 209 3.52 -7.72 16.75
CA PHE A 209 2.30 -7.01 16.39
C PHE A 209 1.74 -7.55 15.07
N LEU A 210 2.56 -7.62 14.02
CA LEU A 210 2.10 -8.06 12.70
C LEU A 210 1.54 -9.49 12.73
N GLN A 211 2.22 -10.42 13.40
CA GLN A 211 1.79 -11.81 13.52
C GLN A 211 0.48 -11.94 14.30
N ARG A 212 0.33 -11.21 15.41
CA ARG A 212 -0.87 -11.28 16.25
C ARG A 212 -2.16 -10.88 15.52
N PHE A 213 -2.08 -9.95 14.58
CA PHE A 213 -3.25 -9.48 13.81
C PHE A 213 -3.42 -10.22 12.47
N GLN A 214 -2.56 -11.20 12.14
CA GLN A 214 -2.71 -12.09 10.98
C GLN A 214 -3.60 -13.30 11.31
N THR A 215 -4.84 -13.03 11.72
CA THR A 215 -5.81 -14.06 12.09
C THR A 215 -7.22 -13.66 11.66
N SER A 216 -8.08 -14.66 11.41
CA SER A 216 -9.51 -14.47 11.16
C SER A 216 -10.31 -14.24 12.45
N LYS A 217 -9.70 -14.47 13.61
CA LYS A 217 -10.32 -14.28 14.93
C LYS A 217 -10.52 -12.80 15.24
N PRO A 218 -11.53 -12.41 16.02
CA PRO A 218 -11.78 -11.01 16.33
C PRO A 218 -10.70 -10.43 17.24
N MET A 219 -9.86 -9.53 16.69
CA MET A 219 -8.75 -8.91 17.46
C MET A 219 -8.96 -7.43 17.77
N THR A 220 -10.08 -6.84 17.37
CA THR A 220 -10.35 -5.40 17.59
C THR A 220 -10.24 -4.96 19.04
N PRO A 221 -10.65 -5.74 20.07
CA PRO A 221 -10.49 -5.32 21.47
C PRO A 221 -9.03 -5.12 21.89
N TYR A 222 -8.10 -5.89 21.29
CA TYR A 222 -6.67 -5.83 21.62
C TYR A 222 -5.91 -4.71 20.89
N LEU A 223 -6.51 -4.07 19.88
CA LEU A 223 -5.82 -3.15 18.98
C LEU A 223 -5.27 -1.92 19.70
N PHE A 224 -6.03 -1.38 20.66
CA PHE A 224 -5.61 -0.20 21.42
C PHE A 224 -4.30 -0.45 22.17
N GLU A 225 -4.24 -1.51 22.97
CA GLU A 225 -3.06 -1.82 23.78
C GLU A 225 -1.88 -2.24 22.91
N ALA A 226 -2.13 -3.02 21.85
CA ALA A 226 -1.08 -3.50 20.96
C ALA A 226 -0.39 -2.36 20.22
N VAL A 227 -1.14 -1.37 19.70
CA VAL A 227 -0.57 -0.21 19.01
C VAL A 227 0.13 0.73 19.99
N GLU A 228 -0.44 0.95 21.18
CA GLU A 228 0.22 1.73 22.24
C GLU A 228 1.58 1.10 22.62
N LYS A 229 1.61 -0.23 22.80
CA LYS A 229 2.83 -0.97 23.13
C LYS A 229 3.88 -0.89 22.02
N LEU A 230 3.50 -1.06 20.75
CA LEU A 230 4.40 -0.92 19.60
C LEU A 230 5.00 0.49 19.52
N LEU A 231 4.18 1.53 19.64
CA LEU A 231 4.65 2.92 19.64
C LEU A 231 5.63 3.17 20.78
N ARG A 232 5.36 2.67 21.99
CA ARG A 232 6.26 2.80 23.13
C ARG A 232 7.61 2.16 22.90
N TYR A 233 7.65 0.94 22.36
CA TYR A 233 8.92 0.26 22.08
C TYR A 233 9.80 1.09 21.15
N LEU A 234 9.24 1.57 20.04
CA LEU A 234 9.97 2.38 19.07
C LEU A 234 10.38 3.74 19.64
N MET A 235 9.46 4.42 20.33
CA MET A 235 9.71 5.75 20.90
C MET A 235 10.76 5.71 22.02
N ASN A 236 10.79 4.67 22.85
CA ASN A 236 11.80 4.52 23.91
C ASN A 236 13.25 4.50 23.37
N ARG A 237 13.45 4.19 22.08
CA ARG A 237 14.77 4.17 21.45
C ARG A 237 15.33 5.56 21.13
N CYS A 238 14.47 6.58 21.00
CA CYS A 238 14.89 7.91 20.53
C CYS A 238 14.21 9.11 21.22
N VAL A 239 13.14 8.91 21.99
CA VAL A 239 12.38 9.96 22.71
C VAL A 239 12.87 10.06 24.15
N LYS A 240 12.87 11.28 24.71
CA LYS A 240 13.26 11.51 26.11
C LYS A 240 12.34 10.75 27.09
N PRO A 241 12.89 10.08 28.13
CA PRO A 241 12.10 9.33 29.10
C PRO A 241 11.00 10.14 29.81
N ASP A 242 11.22 11.44 30.03
CA ASP A 242 10.24 12.32 30.69
C ASP A 242 8.94 12.46 29.91
N LEU A 243 9.00 12.38 28.57
CA LEU A 243 7.83 12.47 27.69
C LEU A 243 7.09 11.14 27.58
N MET A 244 7.76 10.02 27.89
CA MET A 244 7.20 8.67 27.77
C MET A 244 6.24 8.28 28.92
N LYS A 245 6.04 9.17 29.90
CA LYS A 245 5.10 9.01 31.03
C LYS A 245 3.63 9.07 30.62
N CYS A 246 3.31 9.63 29.45
CA CYS A 246 1.93 9.73 28.97
C CYS A 246 1.41 8.39 28.42
N THR A 247 0.08 8.23 28.30
CA THR A 247 -0.59 6.98 27.86
C THR A 247 -1.62 7.20 26.75
N GLY A 248 -1.86 6.14 25.98
CA GLY A 248 -2.87 6.11 24.92
C GLY A 248 -2.70 7.23 23.88
N PRO A 249 -3.77 7.97 23.54
CA PRO A 249 -3.73 9.01 22.51
C PRO A 249 -2.72 10.14 22.77
N LYS A 250 -2.31 10.36 24.03
CA LYS A 250 -1.32 11.39 24.36
C LYS A 250 0.05 11.10 23.75
N LEU A 251 0.38 9.83 23.49
CA LEU A 251 1.62 9.45 22.79
C LEU A 251 1.66 10.01 21.35
N LEU A 252 0.49 10.24 20.74
CA LEU A 252 0.39 10.80 19.40
C LEU A 252 0.74 12.29 19.35
N SER A 253 0.67 12.99 20.48
CA SER A 253 1.00 14.42 20.55
C SER A 253 2.50 14.71 20.69
N ILE A 254 3.32 13.68 20.90
CA ILE A 254 4.78 13.86 20.99
C ILE A 254 5.33 14.08 19.59
N ASP A 255 5.74 15.31 19.31
CA ASP A 255 6.36 15.67 18.03
C ASP A 255 7.80 15.16 17.97
N THR A 256 8.01 14.10 17.18
CA THR A 256 9.32 13.48 16.96
C THR A 256 10.21 14.25 15.99
N LYS A 257 9.73 15.34 15.36
CA LYS A 257 10.54 16.23 14.53
C LYS A 257 11.31 17.26 15.36
N LYS A 258 10.83 17.58 16.56
CA LYS A 258 11.51 18.53 17.45
C LYS A 258 12.66 17.87 18.17
N SER A 259 13.87 18.40 17.97
CA SER A 259 15.09 17.90 18.62
C SER A 259 15.02 17.95 20.15
N GLU A 260 14.24 18.87 20.73
CA GLU A 260 14.03 19.01 22.17
C GLU A 260 13.32 17.80 22.79
N ASN A 261 12.54 17.05 22.01
CA ASN A 261 11.82 15.87 22.47
C ASN A 261 12.65 14.58 22.38
N LEU A 262 13.77 14.64 21.66
CA LEU A 262 14.61 13.48 21.35
C LEU A 262 15.82 13.42 22.28
N ILE A 263 16.31 12.20 22.49
CA ILE A 263 17.65 12.02 23.08
C ILE A 263 18.73 12.40 22.06
N LEU A 264 19.92 12.73 22.57
CA LEU A 264 21.08 13.03 21.73
C LEU A 264 21.40 11.84 20.82
N SER A 265 21.78 12.09 19.57
CA SER A 265 22.05 11.02 18.58
C SER A 265 22.99 9.96 19.12
N LYS A 266 24.07 10.34 19.81
CA LYS A 266 25.03 9.41 20.42
C LYS A 266 24.43 8.42 21.44
N ASN A 267 23.27 8.73 22.01
CA ASN A 267 22.62 7.94 23.06
C ASN A 267 21.44 7.12 22.52
N ILE A 268 21.11 7.21 21.23
CA ILE A 268 19.99 6.44 20.69
C ILE A 268 20.25 4.94 20.82
N ASP A 269 19.17 4.18 21.01
CA ASP A 269 19.30 2.74 21.02
C ASP A 269 19.29 2.19 19.60
N ILE A 270 20.47 1.96 19.03
CA ILE A 270 20.63 1.27 17.72
C ILE A 270 20.65 -0.26 17.85
N GLY A 271 20.52 -0.82 19.06
CA GLY A 271 20.58 -2.24 19.33
C GLY A 271 22.01 -2.81 19.41
N PHE A 272 22.14 -3.96 20.08
CA PHE A 272 23.45 -4.58 20.38
C PHE A 272 24.22 -5.00 19.12
N ALA A 273 23.55 -5.65 18.16
CA ALA A 273 24.20 -6.13 16.95
C ALA A 273 24.78 -4.98 16.11
N THR A 274 24.02 -3.89 15.95
CA THR A 274 24.45 -2.68 15.25
C THR A 274 25.64 -2.02 15.95
N LYS A 275 25.59 -1.88 17.29
CA LYS A 275 26.70 -1.32 18.09
C LYS A 275 27.99 -2.12 17.90
N ARG A 276 27.91 -3.45 17.96
CA ARG A 276 29.07 -4.34 17.73
C ARG A 276 29.64 -4.15 16.32
N LEU A 277 28.80 -4.22 15.30
CA LEU A 277 29.22 -4.06 13.90
C LEU A 277 29.82 -2.68 13.63
N LEU A 278 29.29 -1.63 14.27
CA LEU A 278 29.84 -0.27 14.18
C LEU A 278 31.22 -0.16 14.84
N GLY A 279 31.50 -0.96 15.87
CA GLY A 279 32.84 -1.08 16.45
C GLY A 279 33.83 -1.83 15.55
N GLU A 280 33.34 -2.76 14.73
CA GLU A 280 34.13 -3.57 13.79
C GLU A 280 34.34 -2.90 12.41
N THR A 281 33.64 -1.80 12.12
CA THR A 281 33.84 -1.06 10.86
C THR A 281 35.29 -0.61 10.69
N ALA A 282 35.79 -0.67 9.44
CA ALA A 282 37.19 -0.46 9.11
C ALA A 282 37.74 0.87 9.64
N ILE A 283 39.05 0.89 9.93
CA ILE A 283 39.80 2.06 10.41
C ILE A 283 39.67 3.28 9.45
N THR A 284 39.35 3.03 8.18
CA THR A 284 39.12 4.06 7.15
C THR A 284 37.86 4.90 7.38
N VAL A 285 36.96 4.49 8.28
CA VAL A 285 35.74 5.22 8.61
C VAL A 285 36.01 6.21 9.74
N THR A 286 35.75 7.50 9.47
CA THR A 286 35.92 8.57 10.46
C THR A 286 34.84 8.55 11.54
N GLU A 287 35.14 9.06 12.74
CA GLU A 287 34.15 9.21 13.81
C GLU A 287 32.96 10.11 13.40
N ARG A 288 33.22 11.08 12.51
CA ARG A 288 32.16 11.90 11.91
C ARG A 288 31.16 11.04 11.11
N GLN A 289 31.65 10.13 10.27
CA GLN A 289 30.79 9.24 9.49
C GLN A 289 29.99 8.27 10.38
N LYS A 290 30.59 7.79 11.49
CA LYS A 290 29.85 6.97 12.47
C LYS A 290 28.73 7.77 13.13
N LEU A 291 28.97 9.03 13.48
CA LEU A 291 27.94 9.93 14.02
C LEU A 291 26.85 10.25 12.99
N GLU A 292 27.21 10.42 11.71
CA GLU A 292 26.27 10.59 10.60
C GLU A 292 25.38 9.35 10.44
N PHE A 293 25.95 8.14 10.46
CA PHE A 293 25.18 6.89 10.45
C PHE A 293 24.21 6.79 11.65
N ILE A 294 24.64 7.16 12.85
CA ILE A 294 23.77 7.18 14.04
C ILE A 294 22.65 8.23 13.85
N HIS A 295 22.94 9.38 13.27
CA HIS A 295 21.93 10.38 12.94
C HIS A 295 20.90 9.85 11.93
N GLU A 296 21.34 9.13 10.90
CA GLU A 296 20.46 8.43 9.95
C GLU A 296 19.55 7.41 10.64
N CYS A 297 20.10 6.62 11.56
CA CYS A 297 19.32 5.66 12.35
C CYS A 297 18.20 6.36 13.15
N ARG A 298 18.53 7.51 13.77
CA ARG A 298 17.54 8.34 14.47
C ARG A 298 16.48 8.87 13.51
N SER A 299 16.89 9.36 12.34
CA SER A 299 15.99 9.88 11.30
C SER A 299 15.00 8.82 10.82
N MET A 300 15.47 7.57 10.62
CA MET A 300 14.58 6.46 10.26
C MET A 300 13.55 6.18 11.36
N LEU A 301 13.99 6.12 12.63
CA LEU A 301 13.06 5.91 13.76
C LEU A 301 12.02 7.02 13.86
N THR A 302 12.43 8.29 13.82
CA THR A 302 11.50 9.42 13.93
C THR A 302 10.53 9.46 12.76
N THR A 303 10.99 9.17 11.54
CA THR A 303 10.13 9.08 10.35
C THR A 303 9.12 7.95 10.49
N MET A 304 9.55 6.78 10.94
CA MET A 304 8.68 5.63 11.18
C MET A 304 7.63 5.94 12.26
N ILE A 305 8.05 6.48 13.40
CA ILE A 305 7.14 6.86 14.50
C ILE A 305 6.15 7.92 14.02
N ALA A 306 6.60 8.95 13.31
CA ALA A 306 5.71 9.99 12.77
C ALA A 306 4.65 9.39 11.85
N LYS A 307 5.02 8.42 11.01
CA LYS A 307 4.07 7.71 10.15
C LYS A 307 3.10 6.82 10.93
N LEU A 308 3.59 6.12 11.96
CA LEU A 308 2.73 5.36 12.89
C LEU A 308 1.74 6.27 13.60
N GLN A 309 2.18 7.44 14.07
CA GLN A 309 1.35 8.45 14.71
C GLN A 309 0.32 9.02 13.73
N GLU A 310 0.73 9.32 12.49
CA GLU A 310 -0.12 9.86 11.43
C GLU A 310 -1.32 8.94 11.15
N LYS A 311 -1.09 7.62 11.10
CA LYS A 311 -2.08 6.61 10.70
C LYS A 311 -2.58 5.77 11.87
N SER A 312 -2.32 6.20 13.10
CA SER A 312 -2.62 5.40 14.28
C SER A 312 -4.13 5.25 14.51
N PRO A 313 -4.63 4.02 14.74
CA PRO A 313 -6.00 3.80 15.21
C PRO A 313 -6.24 4.38 16.61
N LEU A 314 -5.19 4.72 17.38
CA LEU A 314 -5.33 5.40 18.68
C LEU A 314 -5.97 6.79 18.58
N LYS A 315 -6.03 7.39 17.38
CA LYS A 315 -6.78 8.64 17.13
C LYS A 315 -8.28 8.45 17.29
N GLN A 316 -8.76 7.24 17.04
CA GLN A 316 -10.18 6.93 17.00
C GLN A 316 -10.69 6.59 18.39
N LYS A 317 -11.75 7.29 18.81
CA LYS A 317 -12.40 7.05 20.10
C LYS A 317 -13.00 5.64 20.16
N ALA A 318 -13.57 5.15 19.06
CA ALA A 318 -14.10 3.80 18.95
C ALA A 318 -13.07 2.72 19.31
N VAL A 319 -11.81 2.84 18.85
CA VAL A 319 -10.74 1.86 19.17
C VAL A 319 -10.44 1.82 20.66
N ARG A 320 -10.42 2.99 21.31
CA ARG A 320 -10.32 3.06 22.78
C ARG A 320 -11.54 2.45 23.47
N GLY A 321 -12.74 2.69 22.94
CA GLY A 321 -13.98 2.10 23.42
C GLY A 321 -13.93 0.56 23.36
N LEU A 322 -13.54 -0.01 22.21
CA LEU A 322 -13.46 -1.44 21.95
C LEU A 322 -12.55 -2.19 22.93
N SER A 323 -11.49 -1.53 23.42
CA SER A 323 -10.63 -2.10 24.47
C SER A 323 -11.32 -2.31 25.82
N SER A 324 -12.59 -1.91 25.98
CA SER A 324 -13.39 -2.38 27.11
C SER A 324 -13.61 -3.89 27.05
N LEU A 325 -13.72 -4.47 25.86
CA LEU A 325 -13.94 -5.90 25.64
C LEU A 325 -12.65 -6.74 25.72
N ASP A 326 -11.54 -6.14 26.17
CA ASP A 326 -10.33 -6.88 26.45
C ASP A 326 -10.46 -7.58 27.82
N PRO A 327 -10.34 -8.91 27.89
CA PRO A 327 -10.36 -9.66 29.15
C PRO A 327 -9.41 -9.10 30.22
N CYS A 328 -8.21 -8.66 29.80
CA CYS A 328 -7.22 -8.12 30.71
C CYS A 328 -7.71 -6.82 31.36
N VAL A 329 -8.35 -5.95 30.59
CA VAL A 329 -8.92 -4.68 31.07
C VAL A 329 -10.09 -4.93 32.01
N ILE A 330 -10.96 -5.89 31.70
CA ILE A 330 -12.10 -6.26 32.54
C ILE A 330 -11.62 -6.83 33.88
N GLN A 331 -10.67 -7.76 33.86
CA GLN A 331 -10.19 -8.44 35.06
C GLN A 331 -9.35 -7.56 35.99
N HIS A 332 -8.51 -6.68 35.43
CA HIS A 332 -7.56 -5.89 36.22
C HIS A 332 -8.01 -4.45 36.45
N SER A 333 -8.95 -3.93 35.66
CA SER A 333 -9.37 -2.53 35.73
C SER A 333 -10.86 -2.36 35.33
N PRO A 334 -11.80 -2.99 36.06
CA PRO A 334 -13.22 -3.02 35.69
C PRO A 334 -13.85 -1.64 35.57
N GLN A 335 -13.47 -0.67 36.40
CA GLN A 335 -13.98 0.71 36.31
C GLN A 335 -13.51 1.39 35.01
N LEU A 336 -12.28 1.11 34.56
CA LEU A 336 -11.78 1.58 33.28
C LEU A 336 -12.51 0.92 32.12
N ALA A 337 -12.77 -0.39 32.21
CA ALA A 337 -13.55 -1.14 31.23
C ALA A 337 -14.96 -0.54 31.07
N GLN A 338 -15.68 -0.29 32.17
CA GLN A 338 -17.02 0.32 32.17
C GLN A 338 -17.03 1.71 31.55
N LYS A 339 -16.02 2.54 31.89
CA LYS A 339 -15.87 3.87 31.29
C LYS A 339 -15.64 3.81 29.79
N ARG A 340 -14.75 2.91 29.33
CA ARG A 340 -14.47 2.70 27.90
C ARG A 340 -15.69 2.15 27.16
N PHE A 341 -16.44 1.23 27.76
CA PHE A 341 -17.65 0.69 27.16
C PHE A 341 -18.75 1.74 27.02
N SER A 342 -18.91 2.64 28.01
CA SER A 342 -19.84 3.76 27.90
C SER A 342 -19.50 4.65 26.70
N PHE A 343 -18.22 4.98 26.50
CA PHE A 343 -17.78 5.71 25.30
C PHE A 343 -18.01 4.92 24.01
N LEU A 344 -17.82 3.60 24.02
CA LEU A 344 -18.11 2.76 22.85
C LEU A 344 -19.58 2.85 22.44
N LEU A 345 -20.49 2.77 23.40
CA LEU A 345 -21.93 2.89 23.15
C LEU A 345 -22.30 4.27 22.57
N GLU A 346 -21.71 5.34 23.09
CA GLU A 346 -21.89 6.69 22.53
C GLU A 346 -21.44 6.76 21.06
N GLU A 347 -20.26 6.22 20.74
CA GLU A 347 -19.75 6.22 19.36
C GLU A 347 -20.61 5.36 18.41
N LEU A 348 -21.09 4.20 18.87
CA LEU A 348 -22.00 3.34 18.08
C LEU A 348 -23.37 3.99 17.87
N ASN A 349 -23.89 4.70 18.87
CA ASN A 349 -25.17 5.42 18.78
C ASN A 349 -25.06 6.63 17.85
N HIS A 350 -23.98 7.43 17.97
CA HIS A 350 -23.72 8.54 17.04
C HIS A 350 -23.60 8.08 15.58
N ALA A 351 -23.08 6.88 15.35
CA ALA A 351 -23.01 6.25 14.04
C ALA A 351 -24.35 5.63 13.57
N ASN A 352 -25.43 5.75 14.35
CA ASN A 352 -26.74 5.13 14.12
C ASN A 352 -26.68 3.60 13.95
N ILE A 353 -25.68 2.93 14.55
CA ILE A 353 -25.52 1.48 14.51
C ILE A 353 -26.40 0.80 15.57
N ILE A 354 -26.57 1.46 16.72
CA ILE A 354 -27.45 1.04 17.81
C ILE A 354 -28.39 2.19 18.18
N ASN A 355 -29.51 1.89 18.83
CA ASN A 355 -30.44 2.89 19.35
C ASN A 355 -30.24 3.11 20.87
N ASP A 356 -30.86 4.18 21.40
CA ASP A 356 -30.74 4.57 22.80
C ASP A 356 -31.17 3.47 23.78
N VAL A 357 -32.21 2.71 23.44
CA VAL A 357 -32.75 1.65 24.29
C VAL A 357 -31.76 0.49 24.40
N LEU A 358 -31.20 0.06 23.27
CA LEU A 358 -30.17 -0.97 23.22
C LEU A 358 -28.92 -0.53 23.98
N ALA A 359 -28.49 0.72 23.79
CA ALA A 359 -27.32 1.28 24.45
C ALA A 359 -27.47 1.27 25.99
N GLU A 360 -28.58 1.80 26.54
CA GLU A 360 -28.76 1.86 27.99
C GLU A 360 -28.94 0.49 28.64
N ASN A 361 -29.60 -0.44 27.97
CA ASN A 361 -29.71 -1.81 28.47
C ASN A 361 -28.35 -2.52 28.45
N ALA A 362 -27.61 -2.45 27.34
CA ALA A 362 -26.28 -3.05 27.24
C ALA A 362 -25.32 -2.48 28.28
N LYS A 363 -25.40 -1.17 28.58
CA LYS A 363 -24.58 -0.51 29.61
C LYS A 363 -24.84 -1.09 31.00
N LYS A 364 -26.11 -1.30 31.37
CA LYS A 364 -26.49 -1.91 32.66
C LYS A 364 -26.04 -3.36 32.76
N GLU A 365 -26.24 -4.14 31.70
CA GLU A 365 -25.81 -5.54 31.63
C GLU A 365 -24.28 -5.66 31.72
N TYR A 366 -23.56 -4.76 31.07
CA TYR A 366 -22.10 -4.71 31.13
C TYR A 366 -21.55 -4.31 32.50
N LEU A 367 -22.22 -3.39 33.20
CA LEU A 367 -21.89 -3.05 34.59
C LEU A 367 -21.99 -4.29 35.49
N HIS A 368 -23.08 -5.06 35.35
CA HIS A 368 -23.23 -6.32 36.06
C HIS A 368 -22.11 -7.32 35.71
N PHE A 369 -21.83 -7.50 34.41
CA PHE A 369 -20.76 -8.38 33.92
C PHE A 369 -19.37 -8.02 34.50
N CYS A 370 -18.99 -6.74 34.50
CA CYS A 370 -17.71 -6.28 35.04
C CYS A 370 -17.59 -6.44 36.56
N ASN A 371 -18.71 -6.59 37.26
CA ASN A 371 -18.77 -6.73 38.72
C ASN A 371 -18.93 -8.18 39.18
N LEU A 372 -18.89 -9.15 38.26
CA LEU A 372 -18.79 -10.57 38.60
C LEU A 372 -17.57 -10.84 39.48
N LYS A 373 -17.61 -11.90 40.29
CA LYS A 373 -16.47 -12.25 41.15
C LYS A 373 -15.25 -12.54 40.29
N LYS A 374 -14.07 -12.18 40.81
CA LYS A 374 -12.80 -12.42 40.12
C LYS A 374 -12.62 -13.90 39.71
N SER A 375 -13.05 -14.84 40.54
CA SER A 375 -13.02 -16.28 40.23
C SER A 375 -13.90 -16.65 39.02
N GLU A 376 -15.07 -16.02 38.89
CA GLU A 376 -15.98 -16.26 37.76
C GLU A 376 -15.38 -15.69 36.47
N LEU A 377 -14.87 -14.46 36.51
CA LEU A 377 -14.17 -13.86 35.37
C LEU A 377 -12.90 -14.62 34.98
N GLN A 378 -12.20 -15.22 35.95
CA GLN A 378 -11.04 -16.06 35.69
C GLN A 378 -11.44 -17.35 34.99
N GLU A 379 -12.53 -18.00 35.37
CA GLU A 379 -13.03 -19.18 34.66
C GLU A 379 -13.54 -18.85 33.26
N ILE A 380 -14.28 -17.74 33.09
CA ILE A 380 -14.77 -17.30 31.77
C ILE A 380 -13.60 -17.04 30.81
N PHE A 381 -12.59 -16.31 31.26
CA PHE A 381 -11.45 -15.93 30.43
C PHE A 381 -10.24 -16.85 30.56
N ARG A 382 -10.39 -18.00 31.23
CA ARG A 382 -9.36 -19.04 31.31
C ARG A 382 -8.81 -19.44 29.93
N PRO A 383 -9.62 -19.51 28.86
CA PRO A 383 -9.11 -19.84 27.52
C PRO A 383 -8.24 -18.73 26.89
N CYS A 384 -8.22 -17.51 27.45
CA CYS A 384 -7.42 -16.39 26.94
C CYS A 384 -5.96 -16.38 27.45
N ASP A 385 -5.48 -17.46 28.08
CA ASP A 385 -4.12 -17.45 28.63
C ASP A 385 -3.07 -17.23 27.53
N GLN A 386 -2.08 -16.38 27.82
CA GLN A 386 -1.44 -15.41 26.91
C GLN A 386 -0.62 -15.97 25.72
N PHE A 387 -0.72 -17.27 25.44
CA PHE A 387 0.03 -17.97 24.38
C PHE A 387 -0.79 -19.00 23.60
N SER A 388 -2.04 -19.28 23.98
CA SER A 388 -2.93 -20.12 23.18
C SER A 388 -4.02 -19.26 22.54
N ASP A 389 -3.73 -18.75 21.34
CA ASP A 389 -4.76 -18.24 20.42
C ASP A 389 -5.62 -19.41 19.88
N GLU A 390 -6.01 -20.39 20.71
CA GLU A 390 -6.83 -21.53 20.29
C GLU A 390 -8.30 -21.14 20.21
N VAL A 391 -8.78 -20.27 21.11
CA VAL A 391 -10.19 -19.86 21.18
C VAL A 391 -10.32 -18.34 20.99
N GLY A 392 -11.20 -17.92 20.08
CA GLY A 392 -11.46 -16.50 19.82
C GLY A 392 -12.40 -15.86 20.84
N LEU A 393 -12.34 -14.53 20.99
CA LEU A 393 -13.22 -13.78 21.90
C LEU A 393 -14.71 -13.97 21.57
N ASP A 394 -15.05 -14.13 20.31
CA ASP A 394 -16.40 -14.47 19.84
C ASP A 394 -16.92 -15.77 20.46
N THR A 395 -16.07 -16.80 20.54
CA THR A 395 -16.42 -18.09 21.15
C THR A 395 -16.55 -17.96 22.67
N ILE A 396 -15.66 -17.19 23.30
CA ILE A 396 -15.64 -16.99 24.76
C ILE A 396 -16.84 -16.18 25.23
N TYR A 397 -17.11 -15.04 24.59
CA TYR A 397 -18.30 -14.25 24.88
C TYR A 397 -19.56 -15.01 24.49
N GLY A 398 -19.53 -15.72 23.36
CA GLY A 398 -20.66 -16.51 22.90
C GLY A 398 -21.08 -17.60 23.88
N SER A 399 -20.11 -18.34 24.45
CA SER A 399 -20.39 -19.45 25.38
C SER A 399 -21.05 -18.98 26.69
N PHE A 400 -20.83 -17.73 27.09
CA PHE A 400 -21.37 -17.18 28.33
C PHE A 400 -22.62 -16.30 28.12
N LEU A 401 -22.72 -15.58 27.00
CA LEU A 401 -23.78 -14.58 26.80
C LEU A 401 -24.94 -15.08 25.92
N ILE A 402 -24.72 -16.09 25.06
CA ILE A 402 -25.77 -16.59 24.16
C ILE A 402 -26.85 -17.32 24.96
N GLY A 403 -28.12 -16.93 24.78
CA GLY A 403 -29.27 -17.56 25.44
C GLY A 403 -29.56 -17.04 26.84
N GLU A 404 -28.66 -16.24 27.42
CA GLU A 404 -28.83 -15.63 28.73
C GLU A 404 -29.71 -14.38 28.65
N ALA A 405 -30.89 -14.41 29.28
CA ALA A 405 -31.84 -13.31 29.26
C ALA A 405 -31.26 -12.02 29.86
N ASN A 406 -30.35 -12.15 30.83
CA ASN A 406 -29.70 -11.05 31.54
C ASN A 406 -28.59 -10.36 30.73
N TYR A 407 -28.20 -10.92 29.58
CA TYR A 407 -27.08 -10.41 28.76
C TYR A 407 -27.42 -10.25 27.29
N LYS A 408 -28.73 -10.26 26.96
CA LYS A 408 -29.22 -10.21 25.58
C LYS A 408 -28.72 -8.98 24.83
N HIS A 409 -28.83 -7.80 25.44
CA HIS A 409 -28.48 -6.52 24.80
C HIS A 409 -26.96 -6.36 24.71
N LEU A 410 -26.25 -6.78 25.74
CA LEU A 410 -24.80 -6.80 25.76
C LEU A 410 -24.24 -7.68 24.63
N TRP A 411 -24.81 -8.88 24.45
CA TRP A 411 -24.38 -9.77 23.37
C TRP A 411 -24.62 -9.15 21.98
N GLU A 412 -25.74 -8.45 21.79
CA GLU A 412 -26.04 -7.77 20.53
C GLU A 412 -24.97 -6.72 20.18
N VAL A 413 -24.55 -5.90 21.16
CA VAL A 413 -23.48 -4.92 21.00
C VAL A 413 -22.12 -5.60 20.77
N ILE A 414 -21.79 -6.65 21.53
CA ILE A 414 -20.51 -7.35 21.39
C ILE A 414 -20.36 -7.97 19.99
N LYS A 415 -21.42 -8.57 19.43
CA LYS A 415 -21.41 -9.08 18.06
C LYS A 415 -21.01 -8.02 17.04
N ILE A 416 -21.61 -6.82 17.13
CA ILE A 416 -21.27 -5.69 16.25
C ILE A 416 -19.78 -5.37 16.35
N CYS A 417 -19.24 -5.35 17.58
CA CYS A 417 -17.84 -5.00 17.84
C CYS A 417 -16.84 -6.04 17.34
N LEU A 418 -17.15 -7.33 17.48
CA LEU A 418 -16.26 -8.43 17.11
C LEU A 418 -16.24 -8.71 15.60
N VAL A 419 -17.22 -8.22 14.84
CA VAL A 419 -17.23 -8.32 13.36
C VAL A 419 -16.41 -7.20 12.70
N LEU A 420 -16.05 -6.15 13.45
CA LEU A 420 -15.19 -5.09 12.93
C LEU A 420 -13.83 -5.66 12.50
N SER A 421 -13.34 -5.22 11.34
CA SER A 421 -12.09 -5.77 10.81
C SER A 421 -10.87 -5.17 11.53
N HIS A 422 -9.94 -6.01 11.96
CA HIS A 422 -8.72 -5.65 12.69
C HIS A 422 -7.41 -5.80 11.90
N GLY A 423 -7.40 -6.51 10.77
CA GLY A 423 -6.17 -6.90 10.07
C GLY A 423 -6.37 -7.30 8.61
N ASN A 424 -5.39 -7.07 7.74
CA ASN A 424 -5.56 -7.24 6.28
C ASN A 424 -5.71 -8.71 5.88
N ALA A 425 -5.32 -9.63 6.76
CA ALA A 425 -5.35 -11.07 6.49
C ALA A 425 -6.71 -11.57 6.01
N THR A 426 -7.83 -11.12 6.59
CA THR A 426 -9.17 -11.53 6.14
C THR A 426 -9.50 -11.00 4.75
N VAL A 427 -9.11 -9.76 4.45
CA VAL A 427 -9.37 -9.11 3.15
C VAL A 427 -8.48 -9.72 2.06
N GLU A 428 -7.19 -9.90 2.35
CA GLU A 428 -6.21 -10.54 1.46
C GLU A 428 -6.53 -12.03 1.24
N GLY A 429 -7.02 -12.71 2.28
CA GLY A 429 -7.59 -14.05 2.18
C GLY A 429 -8.79 -14.06 1.23
N GLY A 430 -9.71 -13.10 1.37
CA GLY A 430 -10.82 -12.89 0.45
C GLY A 430 -10.38 -12.69 -1.00
N PHE A 431 -9.36 -11.86 -1.25
CA PHE A 431 -8.79 -11.68 -2.60
C PHE A 431 -8.14 -12.95 -3.14
N SER A 432 -7.45 -13.72 -2.29
CA SER A 432 -6.83 -14.98 -2.68
C SER A 432 -7.87 -16.02 -3.11
N VAL A 433 -8.99 -16.10 -2.39
CA VAL A 433 -10.08 -16.99 -2.80
C VAL A 433 -10.81 -16.43 -4.01
N ASN A 434 -11.03 -15.12 -4.11
CA ASN A 434 -11.60 -14.53 -5.32
C ASN A 434 -10.73 -14.87 -6.53
N LYS A 435 -9.40 -14.77 -6.41
CA LYS A 435 -8.45 -15.14 -7.46
C LYS A 435 -8.59 -16.60 -7.89
N SER A 436 -8.88 -17.53 -6.98
CA SER A 436 -9.09 -18.94 -7.33
C SER A 436 -10.47 -19.21 -7.98
N LEU A 437 -11.46 -18.34 -7.72
CA LEU A 437 -12.79 -18.41 -8.34
C LEU A 437 -12.85 -17.70 -9.70
N LEU A 438 -11.95 -16.75 -9.97
CA LEU A 438 -11.98 -15.94 -11.19
C LEU A 438 -11.73 -16.77 -12.46
N VAL A 439 -12.68 -16.68 -13.39
CA VAL A 439 -12.60 -17.16 -14.77
C VAL A 439 -12.71 -15.96 -15.72
N GLU A 440 -12.14 -16.07 -16.92
CA GLU A 440 -12.22 -15.04 -17.96
C GLU A 440 -13.67 -14.62 -18.25
N ASN A 441 -13.89 -13.32 -18.52
CA ASN A 441 -15.18 -12.74 -18.90
C ASN A 441 -16.31 -12.85 -17.86
N MET A 442 -16.00 -13.00 -16.57
CA MET A 442 -17.01 -12.94 -15.53
C MET A 442 -17.43 -11.51 -15.19
N HIS A 443 -18.74 -11.31 -15.04
CA HIS A 443 -19.30 -10.09 -14.48
C HIS A 443 -19.28 -10.13 -12.95
N GLU A 444 -19.25 -8.95 -12.32
CA GLU A 444 -19.29 -8.78 -10.85
C GLU A 444 -20.37 -9.62 -10.16
N LYS A 445 -21.60 -9.62 -10.69
CA LYS A 445 -22.71 -10.42 -10.14
C LYS A 445 -22.40 -11.92 -10.10
N THR A 446 -21.67 -12.43 -11.09
CA THR A 446 -21.26 -13.83 -11.14
C THR A 446 -20.19 -14.13 -10.10
N VAL A 447 -19.23 -13.21 -9.91
CA VAL A 447 -18.20 -13.32 -8.86
C VAL A 447 -18.87 -13.37 -7.47
N ILE A 448 -19.79 -12.46 -7.20
CA ILE A 448 -20.55 -12.41 -5.93
C ILE A 448 -21.33 -13.72 -5.72
N ALA A 449 -22.05 -14.20 -6.74
CA ALA A 449 -22.81 -15.45 -6.63
C ALA A 449 -21.92 -16.67 -6.38
N GLN A 450 -20.79 -16.78 -7.08
CA GLN A 450 -19.82 -17.86 -6.84
C GLN A 450 -19.21 -17.78 -5.45
N ARG A 451 -18.94 -16.56 -4.96
CA ARG A 451 -18.41 -16.35 -3.61
C ARG A 451 -19.39 -16.82 -2.53
N HIS A 452 -20.67 -16.49 -2.67
CA HIS A 452 -21.71 -17.02 -1.78
C HIS A 452 -21.77 -18.55 -1.78
N ILE A 453 -21.71 -19.18 -2.96
CA ILE A 453 -21.71 -20.64 -3.07
C ILE A 453 -20.47 -21.24 -2.40
N HIS A 454 -19.28 -20.66 -2.63
CA HIS A 454 -18.05 -21.09 -2.00
C HIS A 454 -18.14 -21.05 -0.47
N ASP A 455 -18.63 -19.94 0.07
CA ASP A 455 -18.73 -19.74 1.52
C ASP A 455 -19.73 -20.70 2.16
N GLU A 456 -20.89 -20.95 1.52
CA GLU A 456 -21.88 -21.94 1.96
C GLU A 456 -21.31 -23.37 1.94
N ILE A 457 -20.56 -23.73 0.89
CA ILE A 457 -19.89 -25.05 0.81
C ILE A 457 -18.89 -25.21 1.96
N GLN A 458 -18.14 -24.15 2.25
CA GLN A 458 -17.14 -24.15 3.31
C GLN A 458 -17.80 -24.26 4.68
N GLU A 459 -18.89 -23.53 4.93
CA GLU A 459 -19.67 -23.59 6.17
C GLU A 459 -20.28 -24.98 6.40
N ALA A 460 -20.79 -25.62 5.34
CA ALA A 460 -21.27 -26.99 5.41
C ALA A 460 -20.17 -28.03 5.72
N GLY A 461 -18.89 -27.65 5.71
CA GLY A 461 -17.76 -28.58 5.88
C GLY A 461 -17.45 -29.37 4.61
N GLY A 462 -17.82 -28.84 3.45
CA GLY A 462 -17.56 -29.39 2.13
C GLY A 462 -18.80 -29.83 1.38
N ILE A 463 -18.62 -30.08 0.08
CA ILE A 463 -19.72 -30.28 -0.88
C ILE A 463 -20.62 -31.48 -0.55
N LYS A 464 -20.09 -32.48 0.16
CA LYS A 464 -20.82 -33.71 0.52
C LYS A 464 -21.88 -33.48 1.59
N ASN A 465 -21.73 -32.44 2.39
CA ASN A 465 -22.60 -32.15 3.53
C ASN A 465 -23.76 -31.22 3.17
N ILE A 466 -23.81 -30.77 1.91
CA ILE A 466 -24.85 -29.86 1.44
C ILE A 466 -26.12 -30.65 1.17
N HIS A 467 -27.17 -30.29 1.91
CA HIS A 467 -28.48 -30.87 1.70
C HIS A 467 -29.18 -30.22 0.50
N ILE A 468 -29.37 -30.98 -0.58
CA ILE A 468 -30.06 -30.51 -1.78
C ILE A 468 -31.58 -30.45 -1.51
N SER A 469 -32.07 -29.25 -1.24
CA SER A 469 -33.51 -29.04 -0.98
C SER A 469 -34.34 -29.07 -2.27
N LYS A 470 -35.62 -29.41 -2.15
CA LYS A 470 -36.60 -29.32 -3.25
C LYS A 470 -36.66 -27.90 -3.86
N LYS A 471 -36.54 -26.87 -3.03
CA LYS A 471 -36.49 -25.47 -3.48
C LYS A 471 -35.30 -25.21 -4.42
N MET A 472 -34.13 -25.77 -4.13
CA MET A 472 -32.95 -25.64 -5.00
C MET A 472 -33.18 -26.32 -6.35
N LEU A 473 -33.78 -27.52 -6.34
CA LEU A 473 -34.11 -28.24 -7.59
C LEU A 473 -35.10 -27.46 -8.45
N ASP A 474 -36.15 -26.90 -7.85
CA ASP A 474 -37.12 -26.06 -8.55
C ASP A 474 -36.48 -24.76 -9.05
N TYR A 475 -35.55 -24.18 -8.29
CA TYR A 475 -34.77 -23.03 -8.73
C TYR A 475 -33.96 -23.39 -9.98
N VAL A 476 -33.19 -24.49 -9.97
CA VAL A 476 -32.38 -24.93 -11.12
C VAL A 476 -33.25 -25.17 -12.36
N ARG A 477 -34.42 -25.80 -12.22
CA ARG A 477 -35.36 -26.03 -13.33
C ARG A 477 -35.77 -24.74 -14.04
N GLY A 478 -35.97 -23.65 -13.29
CA GLY A 478 -36.33 -22.34 -13.83
C GLY A 478 -35.14 -21.47 -14.28
N ALA A 479 -33.89 -21.91 -14.10
CA ALA A 479 -32.72 -21.05 -14.28
C ALA A 479 -32.57 -20.52 -15.72
N ARG A 480 -32.83 -21.38 -16.72
CA ARG A 480 -32.73 -20.98 -18.13
C ARG A 480 -33.74 -19.89 -18.49
N LYS A 481 -34.99 -20.01 -18.00
CA LYS A 481 -36.03 -19.00 -18.22
C LYS A 481 -35.63 -17.65 -17.63
N ARG A 482 -35.20 -17.63 -16.36
CA ARG A 482 -34.73 -16.40 -15.69
C ARG A 482 -33.52 -15.78 -16.35
N TYR A 483 -32.62 -16.59 -16.90
CA TYR A 483 -31.47 -16.09 -17.66
C TYR A 483 -31.91 -15.38 -18.95
N HIS A 484 -32.85 -15.94 -19.69
CA HIS A 484 -33.41 -15.27 -20.88
C HIS A 484 -34.14 -13.97 -20.53
N GLU A 485 -34.96 -13.97 -19.49
CA GLU A 485 -35.63 -12.76 -18.98
C GLU A 485 -34.60 -11.68 -18.59
N TYR A 486 -33.51 -12.06 -17.92
CA TYR A 486 -32.41 -11.15 -17.59
C TYR A 486 -31.72 -10.56 -18.83
N LEU A 487 -31.48 -11.36 -19.87
CA LEU A 487 -30.87 -10.89 -21.12
C LEU A 487 -31.78 -9.88 -21.85
N GLU A 488 -33.09 -10.12 -21.87
CA GLU A 488 -34.05 -9.18 -22.46
C GLU A 488 -34.07 -7.86 -21.70
N MET A 489 -34.11 -7.92 -20.37
CA MET A 489 -34.05 -6.73 -19.51
C MET A 489 -32.74 -5.95 -19.74
N LYS A 490 -31.59 -6.64 -19.85
CA LYS A 490 -30.30 -5.99 -20.16
C LYS A 490 -30.28 -5.33 -21.53
N LYS A 491 -30.93 -5.92 -22.52
CA LYS A 491 -31.07 -5.32 -23.86
C LYS A 491 -31.89 -4.03 -23.82
N GLN A 492 -32.99 -4.03 -23.05
CA GLN A 492 -33.82 -2.84 -22.84
C GLN A 492 -33.06 -1.74 -22.09
N GLU A 493 -32.41 -2.07 -20.98
CA GLU A 493 -31.57 -1.13 -20.21
C GLU A 493 -30.48 -0.47 -21.08
N LYS A 494 -29.82 -1.25 -21.95
CA LYS A 494 -28.79 -0.73 -22.85
C LYS A 494 -29.39 0.25 -23.86
N SER A 495 -30.50 -0.12 -24.50
CA SER A 495 -31.22 0.75 -25.44
C SER A 495 -31.65 2.07 -24.77
N GLU A 496 -32.16 2.02 -23.54
CA GLU A 496 -32.52 3.23 -22.80
C GLU A 496 -31.32 4.10 -22.44
N LYS A 497 -30.21 3.48 -21.99
CA LYS A 497 -28.97 4.20 -21.70
C LYS A 497 -28.40 4.88 -22.96
N ASP A 498 -28.44 4.20 -24.09
CA ASP A 498 -27.97 4.76 -25.37
C ASP A 498 -28.84 5.94 -25.81
N LYS A 499 -30.16 5.85 -25.65
CA LYS A 499 -31.09 6.98 -25.88
C LYS A 499 -30.78 8.16 -24.96
N LYS A 500 -30.64 7.93 -23.65
CA LYS A 500 -30.29 8.98 -22.68
C LYS A 500 -28.93 9.61 -22.97
N LYS A 501 -27.93 8.82 -23.39
CA LYS A 501 -26.60 9.32 -23.77
C LYS A 501 -26.66 10.17 -25.05
N ALA A 502 -27.47 9.77 -26.02
CA ALA A 502 -27.69 10.55 -27.24
C ALA A 502 -28.40 11.87 -26.94
N GLU A 503 -29.41 11.86 -26.07
CA GLU A 503 -30.13 13.06 -25.63
C GLU A 503 -29.24 14.00 -24.83
N LYS A 504 -28.45 13.48 -23.88
CA LYS A 504 -27.45 14.26 -23.14
C LYS A 504 -26.45 14.94 -24.07
N ARG A 505 -25.93 14.22 -25.08
CA ARG A 505 -25.02 14.82 -26.09
C ARG A 505 -25.67 15.97 -26.86
N LYS A 506 -26.96 15.87 -27.19
CA LYS A 506 -27.69 16.96 -27.86
C LYS A 506 -27.83 18.18 -26.95
N LEU A 507 -28.19 17.97 -25.68
CA LEU A 507 -28.29 19.04 -24.69
C LEU A 507 -26.91 19.69 -24.43
N ASP A 508 -25.84 18.91 -24.31
CA ASP A 508 -24.49 19.43 -24.09
C ASP A 508 -24.03 20.33 -25.25
N ILE A 509 -24.41 20.00 -26.50
CA ILE A 509 -24.15 20.86 -27.67
C ILE A 509 -24.94 22.17 -27.56
N GLN A 510 -26.24 22.09 -27.28
CA GLN A 510 -27.09 23.28 -27.13
C GLN A 510 -26.62 24.21 -26.01
N VAL A 511 -26.17 23.65 -24.88
CA VAL A 511 -25.62 24.43 -23.76
C VAL A 511 -24.35 25.16 -24.21
N LYS A 512 -23.42 24.49 -24.89
CA LYS A 512 -22.20 25.13 -25.41
C LYS A 512 -22.49 26.25 -26.41
N ASP A 513 -23.45 26.04 -27.30
CA ASP A 513 -23.84 27.05 -28.29
C ASP A 513 -24.40 28.30 -27.60
N LEU A 514 -25.32 28.12 -26.64
CA LEU A 514 -25.90 29.21 -25.86
C LEU A 514 -24.87 29.91 -24.95
N GLU A 515 -23.94 29.19 -24.34
CA GLU A 515 -22.84 29.78 -23.57
C GLU A 515 -21.91 30.63 -24.46
N GLY A 516 -21.65 30.16 -25.67
CA GLY A 516 -20.90 30.91 -26.68
C GLY A 516 -21.61 32.20 -27.09
N GLU A 517 -22.92 32.13 -27.31
CA GLU A 517 -23.75 33.30 -27.64
C GLU A 517 -23.81 34.30 -26.47
N ARG A 518 -23.99 33.81 -25.23
CA ARG A 518 -23.94 34.64 -24.02
C ARG A 518 -22.62 35.39 -23.89
N LYS A 519 -21.49 34.72 -24.15
CA LYS A 519 -20.17 35.35 -24.07
C LYS A 519 -20.00 36.45 -25.12
N LYS A 520 -20.47 36.23 -26.35
CA LYS A 520 -20.48 37.25 -27.41
C LYS A 520 -21.32 38.47 -27.02
N LEU A 521 -22.53 38.24 -26.49
CA LEU A 521 -23.40 39.30 -26.00
C LEU A 521 -22.79 40.09 -24.84
N MET A 522 -22.13 39.43 -23.89
CA MET A 522 -21.43 40.10 -22.79
C MET A 522 -20.30 41.00 -23.30
N MET A 523 -19.46 40.52 -24.21
CA MET A 523 -18.38 41.32 -24.79
C MET A 523 -18.93 42.55 -25.52
N ALA A 524 -19.95 42.38 -26.36
CA ALA A 524 -20.57 43.50 -27.07
C ALA A 524 -21.26 44.51 -26.12
N THR A 525 -21.75 44.06 -24.97
CA THR A 525 -22.35 44.94 -23.95
C THR A 525 -21.28 45.73 -23.21
N GLU A 526 -20.15 45.11 -22.90
CA GLU A 526 -19.01 45.79 -22.25
C GLU A 526 -18.37 46.84 -23.17
N GLU A 527 -18.16 46.52 -24.46
CA GLU A 527 -17.67 47.49 -25.45
C GLU A 527 -18.57 48.73 -25.53
N LYS A 528 -19.89 48.54 -25.52
CA LYS A 528 -20.86 49.65 -25.50
C LYS A 528 -20.78 50.44 -24.19
N ARG A 529 -20.59 49.76 -23.06
CA ARG A 529 -20.47 50.39 -21.74
C ARG A 529 -19.22 51.27 -21.68
N GLU A 530 -18.08 50.76 -22.14
CA GLU A 530 -16.82 51.53 -22.20
C GLU A 530 -16.95 52.75 -23.10
N ALA A 531 -17.61 52.63 -24.26
CA ALA A 531 -17.87 53.76 -25.15
C ALA A 531 -18.72 54.85 -24.48
N ILE A 532 -19.78 54.47 -23.75
CA ILE A 532 -20.63 55.41 -23.00
C ILE A 532 -19.84 56.07 -21.86
N ASP A 533 -18.98 55.32 -21.16
CA ASP A 533 -18.17 55.85 -20.07
C ASP A 533 -17.14 56.88 -20.56
N VAL A 534 -16.54 56.67 -21.74
CA VAL A 534 -15.65 57.65 -22.40
C VAL A 534 -16.42 58.92 -22.73
N GLU A 535 -17.60 58.81 -23.35
CA GLU A 535 -18.43 59.96 -23.71
C GLU A 535 -18.88 60.75 -22.47
N LEU A 536 -19.27 60.05 -21.39
CA LEU A 536 -19.58 60.66 -20.09
C LEU A 536 -18.38 61.41 -19.50
N GLN A 537 -17.17 60.86 -19.59
CA GLN A 537 -15.96 61.54 -19.10
C GLN A 537 -15.65 62.81 -19.90
N GLU A 538 -15.78 62.77 -21.23
CA GLU A 538 -15.61 63.95 -22.07
C GLU A 538 -16.62 65.04 -21.74
N LEU A 539 -17.90 64.67 -21.58
CA LEU A 539 -18.95 65.60 -21.18
C LEU A 539 -18.71 66.18 -19.79
N LYS A 540 -18.26 65.37 -18.82
CA LYS A 540 -17.88 65.86 -17.48
C LYS A 540 -16.69 66.83 -17.52
N LYS A 541 -15.68 66.58 -18.35
CA LYS A 541 -14.56 67.51 -18.55
C LYS A 541 -15.03 68.83 -19.15
N LYS A 542 -15.88 68.79 -20.17
CA LYS A 542 -16.51 69.99 -20.76
C LYS A 542 -17.36 70.74 -19.73
N GLN A 543 -18.15 70.04 -18.93
CA GLN A 543 -18.93 70.62 -17.85
C GLN A 543 -18.05 71.29 -16.79
N ALA A 544 -16.95 70.65 -16.38
CA ALA A 544 -15.99 71.20 -15.43
C ALA A 544 -15.23 72.42 -15.96
N SER A 545 -15.11 72.59 -17.28
CA SER A 545 -14.52 73.79 -17.89
C SER A 545 -15.49 74.98 -18.02
N LEU A 546 -16.78 74.77 -17.73
CA LEU A 546 -17.83 75.81 -17.76
C LEU A 546 -18.13 76.40 -16.37
N TYR A 547 -17.53 75.84 -15.31
CA TYR A 547 -17.50 76.36 -13.94
C TYR A 547 -16.10 76.85 -13.62
#